data_AF-A0A6L6WFT7-F1
#
_entry.id   AF-A0A6L6WFT7-F1
#
_cell.length_a   1.000
_cell.length_b   1.000
_cell.length_c   1.000
_cell.angle_alpha   90.00
_cell.angle_beta   90.00
_cell.angle_gamma   90.00
#
_symmetry.space_group_name_H-M   'P 1'
#
loop_
_entity.id
_entity.type
_entity.pdbx_description
1 polymer ?
#
loop_
_entity_poly.entity_id
_entity_poly.type
_entity_poly.pdbx_seq_one_letter_code
_entity_poly.pdbx_strand_id
1 'polypeptide(L)'
;MAHLSKPELWAKIESYEFSDLQDGTSFADYVESNIKASSETVALAITEYRRFIYLCMVAPGEVVPPKMVDEVWNSHLALTHDYSEQFCPDVLGCRLDHVPTSDGFQKNRRLCEGP
;
A
#
# COMPACT_ATOMS: atom_id res chain seq x y z
N MET A 1 3.47 -22.26 16.20
CA MET A 1 4.61 -21.54 15.56
C MET A 1 4.00 -20.42 14.75
N ALA A 2 4.41 -19.17 14.96
CA ALA A 2 3.97 -18.08 14.10
C ALA A 2 4.52 -18.35 12.70
N HIS A 3 3.65 -18.44 11.69
CA HIS A 3 4.09 -18.54 10.30
C HIS A 3 4.74 -17.19 9.96
N LEU A 4 6.06 -17.15 9.80
CA LEU A 4 6.83 -15.92 9.50
C LEU A 4 6.55 -15.38 8.08
N SER A 5 5.69 -16.06 7.33
CA SER A 5 5.26 -15.66 6.00
C SER A 5 3.81 -16.11 5.74
N LYS A 6 3.09 -15.35 4.91
CA LYS A 6 1.74 -15.64 4.41
C LYS A 6 1.74 -15.61 2.87
N PRO A 7 2.15 -16.70 2.19
CA PRO A 7 2.33 -16.71 0.74
C PRO A 7 1.06 -16.38 -0.05
N GLU A 8 -0.11 -16.79 0.45
CA GLU A 8 -1.42 -16.50 -0.15
C GLU A 8 -1.76 -15.00 -0.11
N LEU A 9 -1.39 -14.31 0.98
CA LEU A 9 -1.55 -12.87 1.07
C LEU A 9 -0.60 -12.16 0.12
N TRP A 10 0.66 -12.60 0.05
CA TRP A 10 1.63 -12.03 -0.89
C TRP A 10 1.14 -12.17 -2.34
N ALA A 11 0.67 -13.36 -2.73
CA ALA A 11 0.15 -13.61 -4.07
C ALA A 11 -1.00 -12.65 -4.43
N LYS A 12 -1.94 -12.42 -3.51
CA LYS A 12 -3.04 -11.45 -3.72
C LYS A 12 -2.54 -10.02 -3.89
N ILE A 13 -1.59 -9.58 -3.06
CA ILE A 13 -1.01 -8.22 -3.14
C ILE A 13 -0.22 -8.04 -4.45
N GLU A 14 0.56 -9.05 -4.83
CA GLU A 14 1.38 -9.05 -6.04
C GLU A 14 0.53 -9.03 -7.31
N SER A 15 -0.58 -9.78 -7.34
CA SER A 15 -1.49 -9.83 -8.48
C SER A 15 -2.52 -8.70 -8.52
N TYR A 16 -2.53 -7.79 -7.53
CA TYR A 16 -3.48 -6.69 -7.50
C TYR A 16 -3.17 -5.67 -8.61
N GLU A 17 -4.16 -5.43 -9.46
CA GLU A 17 -4.17 -4.37 -10.47
C GLU A 17 -4.87 -3.14 -9.87
N PHE A 18 -4.16 -2.02 -9.79
CA PHE A 18 -4.73 -0.76 -9.31
C PHE A 18 -5.68 -0.18 -10.36
N SER A 19 -6.78 0.42 -9.92
CA SER A 19 -7.69 1.14 -10.81
C SER A 19 -7.00 2.34 -11.47
N ASP A 20 -7.39 2.61 -12.72
CA ASP A 20 -7.10 3.87 -13.39
C ASP A 20 -7.94 5.00 -12.78
N LEU A 21 -7.48 6.24 -12.99
CA LEU A 21 -8.24 7.43 -12.64
C LEU A 21 -9.44 7.59 -13.60
N GLN A 22 -10.41 8.43 -13.21
CA GLN A 22 -11.62 8.68 -14.00
C GLN A 22 -11.33 9.24 -15.40
N ASP A 23 -10.20 9.90 -15.60
CA ASP A 23 -9.75 10.44 -16.88
C ASP A 23 -8.95 9.44 -17.73
N GLY A 24 -8.77 8.20 -17.25
CA GLY A 24 -8.01 7.15 -17.90
C GLY A 24 -6.50 7.20 -17.62
N THR A 25 -6.03 8.08 -16.74
CA THR A 25 -4.64 8.06 -16.28
C THR A 25 -4.37 6.80 -15.49
N SER A 26 -3.33 6.04 -15.85
CA SER A 26 -2.97 4.84 -15.09
C SER A 26 -2.47 5.17 -13.70
N PHE A 27 -2.60 4.24 -12.75
CA PHE A 27 -2.04 4.45 -11.40
C PHE A 27 -0.53 4.74 -11.44
N ALA A 28 0.22 4.07 -12.34
CA ALA A 28 1.66 4.30 -12.48
C ALA A 28 1.96 5.72 -12.98
N ASP A 29 1.22 6.23 -13.97
CA ASP A 29 1.38 7.60 -14.47
C ASP A 29 0.98 8.63 -13.41
N TYR A 30 -0.07 8.34 -12.64
CA TYR A 30 -0.49 9.18 -11.51
C TYR A 30 0.62 9.28 -10.44
N VAL A 31 1.21 8.15 -10.05
CA VAL A 31 2.34 8.11 -9.12
C VAL A 31 3.56 8.85 -9.70
N GLU A 32 3.86 8.67 -10.99
CA GLU A 32 4.95 9.37 -11.67
C GLU A 32 4.78 10.89 -11.58
N SER A 33 3.56 11.39 -11.78
CA SER A 33 3.23 12.81 -11.68
C SER A 33 3.42 13.39 -10.27
N ASN A 34 3.16 12.59 -9.24
CA ASN A 34 3.31 12.99 -7.83
C ASN A 34 4.77 12.95 -7.37
N ILE A 35 5.51 11.89 -7.71
CA ILE A 35 6.88 11.66 -7.24
C ILE A 35 7.93 12.39 -8.09
N LYS A 36 7.62 12.70 -9.36
CA LYS A 36 8.53 13.32 -10.34
C LYS A 36 9.84 12.54 -10.52
N ALA A 37 9.71 11.21 -10.62
CA ALA A 37 10.80 10.28 -10.87
C ALA A 37 10.64 9.61 -12.24
N SER A 38 11.64 8.86 -12.71
CA SER A 38 11.52 8.09 -13.95
C SER A 38 10.52 6.94 -13.80
N SER A 39 9.90 6.50 -14.90
CA SER A 39 8.97 5.36 -14.90
C SER A 39 9.60 4.08 -14.35
N GLU A 40 10.91 3.85 -14.55
CA GLU A 40 11.64 2.73 -13.93
C GLU A 40 11.69 2.85 -12.41
N THR A 41 11.97 4.05 -11.89
CA THR A 41 11.99 4.31 -10.45
C THR A 41 10.60 4.15 -9.85
N VAL A 42 9.57 4.61 -10.55
CA VAL A 42 8.16 4.48 -10.15
C VAL A 42 7.74 3.01 -10.08
N ALA A 43 8.09 2.21 -11.09
CA ALA A 43 7.80 0.78 -11.10
C ALA A 43 8.44 0.07 -9.89
N LEU A 44 9.71 0.38 -9.58
CA LEU A 44 10.39 -0.15 -8.40
C LEU A 44 9.72 0.32 -7.10
N ALA A 45 9.35 1.60 -6.99
CA ALA A 45 8.68 2.14 -5.81
C ALA A 45 7.32 1.47 -5.57
N ILE A 46 6.57 1.17 -6.63
CA ILE A 46 5.30 0.42 -6.56
C ILE A 46 5.54 -1.03 -6.10
N THR A 47 6.60 -1.69 -6.55
CA THR A 47 6.99 -3.01 -6.03
C THR A 47 7.36 -2.95 -4.55
N GLU A 48 8.13 -1.95 -4.12
CA GLU A 48 8.47 -1.76 -2.71
C GLU A 48 7.25 -1.41 -1.85
N TYR A 49 6.30 -0.64 -2.39
CA TYR A 49 5.03 -0.39 -1.74
C TYR A 49 4.26 -1.69 -1.47
N ARG A 50 4.16 -2.60 -2.45
CA ARG A 50 3.55 -3.93 -2.23
C ARG A 50 4.25 -4.71 -1.12
N ARG A 51 5.59 -4.74 -1.11
CA ARG A 51 6.40 -5.39 -0.05
C ARG A 51 6.13 -4.76 1.31
N PHE A 52 6.07 -3.44 1.37
CA PHE A 52 5.78 -2.71 2.58
C PHE A 52 4.38 -3.00 3.12
N ILE A 53 3.35 -3.04 2.26
CA ILE A 53 1.99 -3.45 2.67
C ILE A 53 1.98 -4.87 3.22
N TYR A 54 2.68 -5.80 2.57
CA TYR A 54 2.82 -7.16 3.10
C TYR A 54 3.48 -7.17 4.49
N LEU A 55 4.57 -6.42 4.68
CA LEU A 55 5.22 -6.27 5.99
C LEU A 55 4.26 -5.67 7.03
N CYS A 56 3.48 -4.66 6.64
CA CYS A 56 2.42 -4.07 7.46
C CYS A 56 1.37 -5.09 7.89
N MET A 57 1.26 -6.26 7.24
CA MET A 57 0.29 -7.32 7.55
C MET A 57 0.85 -8.49 8.35
N VAL A 58 2.17 -8.73 8.28
CA VAL A 58 2.81 -9.87 8.96
C VAL A 58 3.69 -9.48 10.14
N ALA A 59 4.18 -8.23 10.20
CA ALA A 59 5.01 -7.77 11.31
C ALA A 59 4.21 -7.73 12.63
N PRO A 60 4.82 -8.02 13.79
CA PRO A 60 4.12 -7.99 15.08
C PRO A 60 3.75 -6.58 15.56
N GLY A 61 4.33 -5.53 14.96
CA GLY A 61 4.09 -4.13 15.31
C GLY A 61 3.85 -3.25 14.10
N GLU A 62 3.77 -1.95 14.35
CA GLU A 62 3.69 -0.91 13.31
C GLU A 62 5.07 -0.69 12.68
N VAL A 63 5.09 -0.35 11.40
CA VAL A 63 6.27 -0.05 10.60
C VAL A 63 6.10 1.30 9.91
N VAL A 64 7.22 1.94 9.61
CA VAL A 64 7.28 3.25 8.95
C VAL A 64 7.80 3.04 7.52
N PRO A 65 7.10 3.54 6.49
CA PRO A 65 7.56 3.43 5.12
C PRO A 65 8.75 4.37 4.86
N PRO A 66 9.70 3.98 4.00
CA PRO A 66 10.61 4.93 3.37
C PRO A 66 9.81 6.00 2.61
N LYS A 67 10.34 7.22 2.52
CA LYS A 67 9.64 8.38 1.91
C LYS A 67 9.01 8.05 0.55
N MET A 68 9.75 7.42 -0.37
CA MET A 68 9.22 7.14 -1.70
C MET A 68 8.09 6.11 -1.69
N VAL A 69 8.11 5.15 -0.77
CA VAL A 69 7.01 4.19 -0.56
C VAL A 69 5.80 4.90 0.05
N ASP A 70 6.03 5.86 0.94
CA ASP A 70 4.96 6.69 1.52
C ASP A 70 4.23 7.50 0.44
N GLU A 71 4.94 8.10 -0.51
CA GLU A 71 4.32 8.82 -1.63
C GLU A 71 3.44 7.92 -2.52
N VAL A 72 3.88 6.68 -2.77
CA VAL A 72 3.05 5.69 -3.49
C VAL A 72 1.82 5.32 -2.66
N TRP A 73 1.97 5.13 -1.36
CA TRP A 73 0.85 4.84 -0.47
C TRP A 73 -0.15 6.01 -0.42
N ASN A 74 0.31 7.25 -0.30
CA ASN A 74 -0.52 8.45 -0.38
C ASN A 74 -1.28 8.53 -1.71
N SER A 75 -0.63 8.18 -2.82
CA SER A 75 -1.28 8.12 -4.14
C SER A 75 -2.41 7.09 -4.14
N HIS A 76 -2.20 5.90 -3.57
CA HIS A 76 -3.23 4.87 -3.51
C HIS A 76 -4.37 5.25 -2.55
N LEU A 77 -4.07 5.88 -1.41
CA LEU A 77 -5.07 6.41 -0.47
C LEU A 77 -6.00 7.45 -1.12
N ALA A 78 -5.50 8.21 -2.10
CA ALA A 78 -6.29 9.18 -2.85
C ALA A 78 -7.34 8.52 -3.76
N LEU A 79 -7.12 7.27 -4.19
CA LEU A 79 -8.10 6.46 -4.92
C LEU A 79 -9.03 5.78 -3.91
N THR A 80 -9.87 6.57 -3.23
CA THR A 80 -10.59 6.13 -2.02
C THR A 80 -11.45 4.90 -2.21
N HIS A 81 -12.10 4.74 -3.38
CA HIS A 81 -12.88 3.55 -3.72
C HIS A 81 -11.99 2.31 -3.89
N ASP A 82 -10.95 2.41 -4.73
CA ASP A 82 -9.97 1.33 -4.95
C ASP A 82 -9.34 0.90 -3.62
N TYR A 83 -8.85 1.85 -2.83
CA TYR A 83 -8.16 1.53 -1.58
C TYR A 83 -9.09 0.96 -0.50
N SER A 84 -10.19 1.66 -0.21
CA SER A 84 -10.99 1.40 0.98
C SER A 84 -12.06 0.33 0.76
N GLU A 85 -12.59 0.25 -0.46
CA GLU A 85 -13.73 -0.61 -0.79
C GLU A 85 -13.32 -1.87 -1.56
N GLN A 86 -12.11 -1.91 -2.15
CA GLN A 86 -11.61 -3.07 -2.90
C GLN A 86 -10.34 -3.64 -2.27
N PHE A 87 -9.23 -2.89 -2.30
CA PHE A 87 -7.92 -3.36 -1.85
C PHE A 87 -7.93 -3.83 -0.38
N CYS A 88 -8.37 -2.97 0.55
CA CYS A 88 -8.41 -3.34 1.96
C CYS A 88 -9.28 -4.58 2.26
N PRO A 89 -10.58 -4.62 1.89
CA PRO A 89 -11.43 -5.77 2.19
C PRO A 89 -11.07 -7.03 1.39
N ASP A 90 -10.83 -6.92 0.08
CA ASP A 90 -10.74 -8.10 -0.80
C ASP A 90 -9.32 -8.69 -0.85
N VAL A 91 -8.30 -7.84 -0.78
CA VAL A 91 -6.89 -8.25 -0.81
C VAL A 91 -6.36 -8.48 0.59
N LEU A 92 -6.45 -7.47 1.47
CA LEU A 92 -5.85 -7.53 2.81
C LEU A 92 -6.74 -8.25 3.83
N GLY A 93 -8.06 -8.28 3.61
CA GLY A 93 -9.03 -8.81 4.57
C GLY A 93 -9.19 -7.95 5.83
N CYS A 94 -8.66 -6.73 5.84
CA CYS A 94 -8.80 -5.78 6.93
C CYS A 94 -8.50 -4.35 6.49
N ARG A 95 -8.93 -3.37 7.29
CA ARG A 95 -8.57 -1.98 7.09
C ARG A 95 -7.14 -1.72 7.55
N LEU A 96 -6.37 -1.03 6.71
CA LEU A 96 -5.03 -0.54 7.02
C LEU A 96 -5.05 0.99 7.02
N ASP A 97 -4.90 1.60 8.19
CA ASP A 97 -4.85 3.06 8.32
C ASP A 97 -3.42 3.57 8.15
N HIS A 98 -3.32 4.68 7.42
CA HIS A 98 -2.14 5.54 7.38
C HIS A 98 -2.27 6.62 8.45
N VAL A 99 -1.40 6.57 9.46
CA VAL A 99 -1.52 7.42 10.67
C VAL A 99 -0.32 8.37 10.77
N PRO A 100 -0.56 9.69 10.83
CA PRO A 100 0.51 10.66 11.05
C PRO A 100 1.20 10.47 12.39
N THR A 101 2.53 10.57 12.38
CA THR A 101 3.36 10.62 13.58
C THR A 101 3.84 12.04 13.85
N SER A 102 4.17 12.32 15.11
CA SER A 102 4.51 13.66 15.61
C SER A 102 5.79 14.26 14.99
N ASP A 103 6.63 13.42 14.39
CA ASP A 103 7.90 13.73 13.76
C ASP A 103 7.82 13.82 12.22
N GLY A 104 6.60 13.84 11.67
CA GLY A 104 6.35 14.02 10.24
C GLY A 104 6.45 12.74 9.40
N PHE A 105 6.71 11.59 10.04
CA PHE A 105 6.57 10.28 9.41
C PHE A 105 5.12 9.79 9.48
N GLN A 106 4.87 8.65 8.84
CA GLN A 106 3.56 8.02 8.79
C GLN A 106 3.75 6.56 9.18
N LYS A 107 2.83 6.00 9.95
CA LYS A 107 2.88 4.60 10.38
C LYS A 107 1.61 3.88 9.98
N ASN A 108 1.70 2.56 9.82
CA ASN A 108 0.51 1.76 9.60
C ASN A 108 -0.22 1.47 10.91
N ARG A 109 -1.55 1.41 10.86
CA ARG A 109 -2.38 0.85 11.93
C ARG A 109 -3.36 -0.15 11.33
N ARG A 110 -3.18 -1.42 11.65
CA ARG A 110 -4.12 -2.48 11.27
C ARG A 110 -5.35 -2.45 12.17
N LEU A 111 -6.53 -2.44 11.55
CA LEU A 111 -7.82 -2.60 12.22
C LEU A 111 -8.45 -3.90 11.72
N CYS A 112 -7.90 -5.03 12.15
CA CYS A 112 -8.55 -6.31 11.96
C CYS A 112 -9.66 -6.42 13.01
N GLU A 113 -10.91 -6.63 12.61
CA GLU A 113 -11.89 -7.13 13.56
C GLU A 113 -11.40 -8.50 14.06
N GLY A 114 -11.44 -8.69 15.38
CA GLY A 114 -11.06 -9.96 15.99
C GLY A 114 -11.92 -11.11 15.48
N PRO A 115 -11.46 -12.36 15.64
CA PRO A 115 -12.22 -13.54 15.23
C PRO A 115 -13.60 -13.62 15.88
#